data_AF-A0AA87U6F3-F1
#
_entry.id   AF-A0AA87U6F3-F1
#
_cell.length_a   1.000
_cell.length_b   1.000
_cell.length_c   1.000
_cell.angle_alpha   90.00
_cell.angle_beta   90.00
_cell.angle_gamma   90.00
#
_symmetry.space_group_name_H-M   'P 1'
#
loop_
_entity.id
_entity.type
_entity.pdbx_description
1 polymer ?
#
loop_
_entity_poly.entity_id
_entity_poly.type
_entity_poly.pdbx_seq_one_letter_code
_entity_poly.pdbx_strand_id
1 'polypeptide(L)'
;MTIASEGVSAYRWCPLELAPENDFVGFSGDRMIGRVFLEPRPRFNGLWHWSSTTGSDPGLEVLRQGYAASAQLAIEAVQASYENAMGVGLASERDDRVDENPMDHSGIISTP
;
A
#
# COMPACT_ATOMS: atom_id res chain seq x y z
N MET A 1 28.78 -21.96 -2.71
CA MET A 1 27.86 -21.54 -1.64
C MET A 1 26.72 -20.81 -2.34
N THR A 2 25.61 -21.49 -2.57
CA THR A 2 24.48 -20.95 -3.33
C THR A 2 23.75 -19.96 -2.45
N ILE A 3 23.81 -18.68 -2.82
CA ILE A 3 22.95 -17.65 -2.22
C ILE A 3 21.57 -17.91 -2.83
N ALA A 4 20.77 -18.73 -2.14
CA ALA A 4 19.35 -18.76 -2.41
C ALA A 4 18.83 -17.39 -2.01
N SER A 5 18.63 -16.52 -2.98
CA SER A 5 17.65 -15.44 -2.84
C SER A 5 16.31 -16.13 -2.68
N GLU A 6 16.02 -16.60 -1.46
CA GLU A 6 14.68 -16.96 -1.04
C GLU A 6 13.87 -15.69 -1.22
N GLY A 7 13.18 -15.60 -2.36
CA GLY A 7 12.07 -14.69 -2.56
C GLY A 7 10.97 -15.12 -1.61
N VAL A 8 11.18 -14.87 -0.31
CA VAL A 8 10.14 -14.91 0.70
C VAL A 8 9.09 -13.97 0.17
N SER A 9 7.95 -14.50 -0.30
CA SER A 9 6.83 -13.68 -0.71
C SER A 9 6.60 -12.66 0.40
N ALA A 10 6.78 -11.37 0.11
CA ALA A 10 6.73 -10.30 1.12
C ALA A 10 5.36 -10.22 1.82
N TYR A 11 4.39 -10.99 1.32
CA TYR A 11 3.00 -10.98 1.72
C TYR A 11 2.56 -12.33 2.26
N ARG A 12 1.89 -12.29 3.42
CA ARG A 12 1.22 -13.44 4.05
C ARG A 12 -0.29 -13.29 3.89
N TRP A 13 -0.98 -14.32 3.42
CA TRP A 13 -2.44 -14.35 3.34
C TRP A 13 -3.00 -15.36 4.33
N CYS A 14 -3.89 -14.89 5.20
CA CYS A 14 -4.49 -15.69 6.26
C CYS A 14 -5.99 -15.86 5.99
N PRO A 15 -6.53 -17.10 5.99
CA PRO A 15 -7.97 -17.31 5.90
C PRO A 15 -8.69 -16.77 7.15
N LEU A 16 -9.90 -16.24 6.98
CA LEU A 16 -10.77 -15.90 8.11
C LEU A 16 -11.46 -17.16 8.63
N GLU A 17 -11.51 -17.37 9.96
CA GLU A 17 -12.06 -18.59 10.57
C GLU A 17 -13.51 -18.89 10.16
N LEU A 18 -14.29 -17.85 9.87
CA LEU A 18 -15.70 -17.98 9.50
C LEU A 18 -15.92 -18.43 8.05
N ALA A 19 -14.94 -18.24 7.17
CA ALA A 19 -15.04 -18.57 5.75
C ALA A 19 -13.66 -18.85 5.13
N PRO A 20 -12.93 -19.89 5.60
CA PRO A 20 -11.52 -20.07 5.28
C PRO A 20 -11.22 -20.38 3.81
N GLU A 21 -12.25 -20.78 3.05
CA GLU A 21 -12.13 -21.08 1.62
C GLU A 21 -12.39 -19.85 0.74
N ASN A 22 -13.05 -18.83 1.29
CA ASN A 22 -13.67 -17.75 0.55
C ASN A 22 -13.33 -16.36 1.06
N ASP A 23 -12.46 -16.23 2.06
CA ASP A 23 -12.17 -14.97 2.73
C ASP A 23 -10.76 -14.97 3.32
N PHE A 24 -9.93 -14.03 2.87
CA PHE A 24 -8.52 -13.95 3.21
C PHE A 24 -8.10 -12.52 3.52
N VAL A 25 -7.26 -12.36 4.53
CA VAL A 25 -6.64 -11.08 4.89
C VAL A 25 -5.16 -11.14 4.56
N GLY A 26 -4.68 -10.14 3.83
CA GLY A 26 -3.29 -9.99 3.42
C GLY A 26 -2.50 -9.15 4.40
N PHE A 27 -1.26 -9.53 4.65
CA PHE A 27 -0.31 -8.84 5.53
C PHE A 27 1.05 -8.66 4.85
N SER A 28 1.72 -7.54 5.13
CA SER A 28 3.13 -7.27 4.84
C SER A 28 3.86 -7.10 6.18
N GLY A 29 4.60 -8.12 6.62
CA GLY A 29 5.04 -8.20 8.01
C GLY A 29 3.84 -8.23 8.97
N ASP A 30 3.77 -7.24 9.86
CA ASP A 30 2.66 -7.08 10.82
C ASP A 30 1.55 -6.14 10.32
N ARG A 31 1.71 -5.54 9.14
CA ARG A 31 0.75 -4.57 8.59
C ARG A 31 -0.28 -5.26 7.73
N MET A 32 -1.58 -5.08 8.02
CA MET A 32 -2.64 -5.49 7.10
C MET A 32 -2.56 -4.65 5.82
N ILE A 33 -2.58 -5.30 4.66
CA ILE A 33 -2.52 -4.65 3.34
C ILE A 33 -3.86 -4.71 2.60
N GLY A 34 -4.78 -5.60 3.02
CA GLY A 34 -6.09 -5.71 2.41
C GLY A 34 -6.84 -7.00 2.77
N ARG A 35 -8.01 -7.17 2.17
CA ARG A 35 -8.85 -8.37 2.30
C ARG A 35 -9.41 -8.75 0.93
N VAL A 36 -9.53 -10.05 0.68
CA VAL A 36 -10.18 -10.60 -0.51
C VAL A 36 -11.23 -11.60 -0.07
N PHE A 37 -12.43 -11.54 -0.66
CA PHE A 37 -13.47 -12.52 -0.37
C PHE A 37 -14.37 -12.78 -1.57
N LEU A 38 -14.92 -13.99 -1.65
CA LEU A 38 -15.90 -14.36 -2.67
C LEU A 38 -17.23 -13.67 -2.36
N GLU A 39 -17.76 -12.91 -3.31
CA GLU A 39 -18.93 -12.06 -3.10
C GLU A 39 -20.21 -12.91 -2.94
N PRO A 40 -20.89 -12.87 -1.77
CA PRO A 40 -22.08 -13.67 -1.54
C PRO A 40 -23.33 -13.15 -2.26
N ARG A 41 -23.33 -11.90 -2.74
CA ARG A 41 -24.51 -11.31 -3.38
C ARG A 41 -24.73 -11.92 -4.78
N PRO A 42 -25.97 -12.39 -5.09
CA PRO A 42 -26.27 -13.07 -6.36
C PRO A 42 -25.90 -12.27 -7.63
N ARG A 43 -25.95 -10.93 -7.54
CA ARG A 43 -25.62 -10.02 -8.65
C ARG A 43 -24.15 -10.09 -9.09
N PHE A 44 -23.26 -10.49 -8.19
CA PHE A 44 -21.81 -10.54 -8.41
C PHE A 44 -21.27 -11.96 -8.17
N ASN A 45 -22.15 -12.95 -8.28
CA ASN A 45 -21.83 -14.34 -7.99
C ASN A 45 -20.59 -14.81 -8.79
N GLY A 46 -19.65 -15.46 -8.11
CA GLY A 46 -18.40 -15.94 -8.69
C GLY A 46 -17.29 -14.89 -8.78
N LEU A 47 -17.55 -13.62 -8.43
CA LEU A 47 -16.52 -12.59 -8.37
C LEU A 47 -15.91 -12.49 -6.98
N TRP A 48 -14.61 -12.23 -6.95
CA TRP A 48 -13.84 -11.97 -5.75
C TRP A 48 -13.77 -10.46 -5.52
N HIS A 49 -14.37 -10.00 -4.43
CA HIS A 49 -14.20 -8.64 -3.97
C HIS A 49 -12.82 -8.50 -3.33
N TRP A 50 -12.13 -7.39 -3.61
CA TRP A 50 -10.88 -7.04 -2.96
C TRP A 50 -10.90 -5.61 -2.43
N SER A 51 -10.22 -5.37 -1.32
CA SER A 51 -9.97 -4.04 -0.78
C SER A 51 -8.54 -3.95 -0.26
N SER A 52 -7.93 -2.77 -0.43
CA SER A 52 -6.56 -2.47 0.00
C SER A 52 -6.52 -1.35 1.04
N THR A 53 -5.48 -1.34 1.87
CA THR A 53 -5.28 -0.36 2.94
C THR A 53 -3.80 -0.03 3.17
N THR A 54 -3.51 1.13 3.75
CA THR A 54 -2.16 1.61 4.09
C THR A 54 -1.67 1.15 5.47
N GLY A 55 -2.46 0.36 6.20
CA GLY A 55 -1.95 -0.50 7.28
C GLY A 55 -1.36 0.21 8.50
N SER A 56 -1.85 1.40 8.89
CA SER A 56 -1.34 2.11 10.07
C SER A 56 -2.37 2.32 11.19
N ASP A 57 -3.67 2.18 10.94
CA ASP A 57 -4.70 2.44 11.95
C ASP A 57 -5.84 1.40 11.88
N PRO A 58 -6.29 0.80 13.00
CA PRO A 58 -7.41 -0.15 13.05
C PRO A 58 -8.79 0.44 12.69
N GLY A 59 -8.86 1.69 12.21
CA GLY A 59 -10.05 2.32 11.60
C GLY A 59 -10.12 2.27 10.06
N LEU A 60 -9.06 1.79 9.40
CA LEU A 60 -8.92 1.41 7.98
C LEU A 60 -9.77 2.17 6.94
N GLU A 61 -9.31 3.34 6.50
CA GLU A 61 -9.70 3.88 5.19
C GLU A 61 -9.35 2.86 4.09
N VAL A 62 -10.38 2.45 3.35
CA VAL A 62 -10.19 1.66 2.13
C VAL A 62 -9.59 2.58 1.08
N LEU A 63 -8.35 2.33 0.68
CA LEU A 63 -7.69 3.12 -0.37
C LEU A 63 -8.31 2.86 -1.73
N ARG A 64 -8.42 1.57 -2.06
CA ARG A 64 -8.94 1.07 -3.33
C ARG A 64 -9.63 -0.26 -3.10
N GLN A 65 -10.65 -0.51 -3.90
CA GLN A 65 -11.42 -1.75 -3.93
C GLN A 65 -11.88 -2.06 -5.34
N GLY A 66 -12.27 -3.31 -5.57
CA GLY A 66 -12.81 -3.76 -6.83
C GLY A 66 -13.25 -5.21 -6.81
N TYR A 67 -13.49 -5.75 -8.01
CA TYR A 67 -13.85 -7.15 -8.21
C TYR A 67 -12.88 -7.79 -9.18
N ALA A 68 -12.62 -9.08 -8.99
CA ALA A 68 -11.80 -9.90 -9.86
C ALA A 68 -12.48 -11.24 -10.15
N ALA A 69 -12.10 -11.89 -11.26
CA ALA A 69 -12.66 -13.18 -11.66
C ALA A 69 -12.14 -14.36 -10.80
N SER A 70 -11.08 -14.16 -10.02
CA SER A 70 -10.48 -15.19 -9.17
C SER A 70 -9.81 -14.60 -7.93
N ALA A 71 -9.60 -15.44 -6.91
CA ALA A 71 -8.90 -15.07 -5.68
C ALA A 71 -7.48 -14.57 -5.98
N GLN A 72 -6.77 -15.24 -6.89
CA GLN A 72 -5.40 -14.89 -7.26
C GLN A 72 -5.33 -13.48 -7.86
N LEU A 73 -6.24 -13.13 -8.77
CA LEU A 73 -6.30 -11.79 -9.36
C LEU A 73 -6.69 -10.72 -8.34
N ALA A 74 -7.57 -11.06 -7.39
CA ALA A 74 -7.92 -10.17 -6.28
C ALA A 74 -6.71 -9.92 -5.36
N ILE A 75 -5.91 -10.96 -5.07
CA ILE A 75 -4.68 -10.86 -4.28
C ILE A 75 -3.65 -9.97 -4.97
N GLU A 76 -3.40 -10.20 -6.26
CA GLU A 76 -2.46 -9.41 -7.07
C GLU A 76 -2.88 -7.93 -7.12
N ALA A 77 -4.18 -7.65 -7.23
CA ALA A 77 -4.70 -6.28 -7.22
C ALA A 77 -4.45 -5.57 -5.88
N VAL A 78 -4.58 -6.27 -4.74
CA VAL A 78 -4.27 -5.71 -3.41
C VAL A 78 -2.77 -5.41 -3.30
N GLN A 79 -1.92 -6.35 -3.70
CA GLN A 79 -0.46 -6.19 -3.64
C GLN A 79 0.00 -5.01 -4.50
N ALA A 80 -0.44 -4.95 -5.76
CA ALA A 80 -0.14 -3.84 -6.65
C ALA A 80 -0.68 -2.50 -6.11
N SER A 81 -1.87 -2.49 -5.50
CA SER A 81 -2.42 -1.28 -4.88
C SER A 81 -1.55 -0.79 -3.72
N TYR A 82 -1.07 -1.71 -2.88
CA TYR A 82 -0.22 -1.43 -1.72
C TYR A 82 1.17 -0.95 -2.13
N GLU A 83 1.82 -1.63 -3.09
CA GLU A 83 3.13 -1.25 -3.63
C GLU A 83 3.10 0.16 -4.23
N ASN A 84 2.05 0.48 -4.99
CA ASN A 84 1.86 1.82 -5.54
C ASN A 84 1.71 2.88 -4.44
N ALA A 85 0.97 2.59 -3.36
CA ALA A 85 0.83 3.53 -2.24
C ALA A 85 2.17 3.76 -1.53
N MET A 86 2.98 2.71 -1.34
CA MET A 86 4.30 2.80 -0.72
C MET A 86 5.32 3.53 -1.61
N GLY A 87 5.26 3.32 -2.93
CA GLY A 87 6.13 3.99 -3.90
C GLY A 87 5.85 5.49 -4.02
N VAL A 88 4.58 5.90 -3.88
CA VAL A 88 4.19 7.33 -3.89
C VAL A 88 4.65 8.05 -2.61
N GLY A 89 4.65 7.38 -1.45
CA GLY A 89 5.13 7.96 -0.19
C GLY A 89 6.61 8.36 -0.22
N LEU A 90 7.46 7.56 -0.88
CA LEU A 90 8.91 7.82 -0.97
C LEU A 90 9.28 8.92 -1.98
N ALA A 91 8.40 9.22 -2.94
CA ALA A 91 8.63 10.29 -3.91
C ALA A 91 8.30 11.68 -3.35
N SER A 92 7.43 11.76 -2.33
CA SER A 92 6.93 13.03 -1.80
C SER A 92 7.85 13.70 -0.76
N GLU A 93 8.83 12.99 -0.20
CA GLU A 93 9.80 13.53 0.78
C GLU A 93 11.07 14.16 0.17
N ARG A 94 11.15 14.30 -1.17
CA ARG A 94 12.37 14.77 -1.86
C ARG A 94 12.36 16.23 -2.32
N ASP A 95 11.40 17.05 -1.91
CA ASP A 95 11.28 18.44 -2.38
C ASP A 95 11.06 19.46 -1.24
N ASP A 96 11.90 19.43 -0.20
CA ASP A 96 11.96 20.50 0.81
C ASP A 96 13.43 20.86 1.17
N ARG A 97 14.30 20.96 0.16
CA ARG A 97 15.54 21.73 0.30
C ARG A 97 15.31 23.12 -0.25
N VAL A 98 14.69 23.97 0.57
CA VAL A 98 14.87 25.42 0.48
C VAL A 98 16.36 25.67 0.72
N ASP A 99 17.06 26.06 -0.35
CA ASP A 99 18.43 26.56 -0.28
C ASP A 99 18.37 27.95 0.39
N GLU A 100 18.27 27.97 1.73
CA GLU A 100 18.51 29.17 2.52
C GLU A 100 20.00 29.48 2.44
N ASN A 101 20.40 30.29 1.45
CA ASN A 101 21.71 30.91 1.44
C ASN A 101 21.72 32.05 2.49
N PRO A 102 22.57 31.99 3.54
CA PRO A 102 22.62 33.02 4.56
C PRO A 102 23.27 34.31 4.04
N MET A 103 22.55 35.41 4.27
CA MET A 103 22.97 36.82 4.35
C MET A 103 24.45 37.15 4.05
N ASP A 104 24.66 38.08 3.11
CA ASP A 104 25.77 39.03 3.20
C ASP A 104 25.24 40.45 3.44
N HIS A 105 25.41 40.91 4.67
CA HIS A 105 25.32 42.31 5.03
C HIS A 105 26.60 43.02 4.56
N SER A 106 26.48 43.93 3.59
CA SER A 106 27.49 44.97 3.41
C SER A 106 26.82 46.24 2.93
N GLY A 107 26.55 47.12 3.89
CA GLY A 107 26.26 48.51 3.59
C GLY A 107 27.52 49.22 3.10
N ILE A 108 27.38 50.07 2.09
CA ILE A 108 28.30 51.18 1.87
C ILE A 108 27.43 52.42 1.62
N ILE A 109 27.57 53.36 2.55
CA ILE A 109 27.02 54.72 2.53
C ILE A 109 27.77 55.51 1.45
N SER A 110 27.08 56.39 0.71
CA SER A 110 27.57 57.74 0.38
C SER A 110 26.48 58.56 -0.33
N THR A 111 25.86 59.44 0.44
CA THR A 111 25.38 60.78 0.05
C THR A 111 26.57 61.68 -0.32
N PRO A 112 26.41 62.89 -0.92
CA PRO A 112 25.23 63.78 -0.89
C PRO A 112 24.53 64.04 -2.22
#